data_AF-A0A957JM71-F1
#
_entry.id   AF-A0A957JM71-F1
#
_cell.length_a   1.000
_cell.length_b   1.000
_cell.length_c   1.000
_cell.angle_alpha   90.00
_cell.angle_beta   90.00
_cell.angle_gamma   90.00
#
_symmetry.space_group_name_H-M   'P 1'
#
loop_
_entity.id
_entity.type
_entity.pdbx_description
1 polymer ?
#
loop_
_entity_poly.entity_id
_entity_poly.type
_entity_poly.pdbx_seq_one_letter_code
_entity_poly.pdbx_strand_id
1 'polypeptide(L)' 'QGGKLREAIPDGYYIDFTALAAEYGWQRVAASDNWRTYFAGIQFWRFENRQDLSWPEAMRQLYDEGALTAALGEKWDQ' A
#
# COMPACT_ATOMS: atom_id res chain seq x y z
N GLN A 1 -6.58 -26.48 -2.74
CA GLN A 1 -7.56 -25.64 -2.03
C GLN A 1 -6.94 -25.16 -0.73
N GLY A 2 -7.08 -23.87 -0.40
CA GLY A 2 -6.64 -23.30 0.88
C GLY A 2 -7.79 -23.23 1.89
N GLY A 3 -7.48 -23.03 3.17
CA GLY A 3 -8.49 -22.79 4.22
C GLY A 3 -8.86 -23.98 5.10
N LYS A 4 -8.21 -25.15 4.99
CA LYS A 4 -8.35 -26.23 5.98
C LYS A 4 -7.83 -25.70 7.33
N LEU A 5 -8.66 -25.77 8.37
CA LEU A 5 -8.24 -25.48 9.74
C LEU A 5 -7.07 -26.39 10.11
N ARG A 6 -6.02 -25.82 10.68
CA ARG A 6 -4.93 -26.61 11.25
C ARG A 6 -5.39 -27.21 12.58
N GLU A 7 -4.96 -28.45 12.84
CA GLU A 7 -5.28 -29.16 14.08
C GLU A 7 -4.63 -28.52 15.32
N ALA A 8 -3.48 -27.87 15.12
CA ALA A 8 -2.83 -27.05 16.12
C ALA A 8 -2.14 -25.84 15.47
N ILE A 9 -2.06 -24.75 16.23
CA ILE A 9 -1.24 -23.58 15.88
C ILE A 9 0.21 -23.93 16.22
N PRO A 10 1.18 -23.76 15.31
CA PRO A 10 2.59 -23.99 15.61
C PRO A 10 3.08 -23.18 16.82
N ASP A 11 4.00 -23.77 17.59
CA ASP A 11 4.65 -23.05 18.69
C ASP A 11 5.50 -21.89 18.16
N GLY A 12 5.51 -20.77 18.89
CA GLY A 12 6.31 -19.61 18.54
C GLY A 12 5.61 -18.29 18.89
N TYR A 13 6.20 -17.19 18.42
CA TYR A 13 5.65 -15.85 18.60
C TYR A 13 4.89 -15.43 17.36
N TYR A 14 3.68 -14.90 17.58
CA TYR A 14 2.85 -14.31 16.54
C TYR A 14 2.81 -12.81 16.76
N ILE A 15 2.94 -12.05 15.67
CA ILE A 15 2.85 -10.60 15.67
C ILE A 15 1.65 -10.21 14.83
N ASP A 16 0.80 -9.34 15.36
CA ASP A 16 -0.19 -8.64 14.54
C ASP A 16 0.53 -7.54 13.76
N PHE A 17 0.94 -7.90 12.54
CA PHE A 17 1.57 -6.95 11.63
C PHE A 17 0.67 -5.74 11.33
N THR A 18 -0.65 -5.91 11.32
CA THR A 18 -1.57 -4.80 10.98
C THR A 18 -1.65 -3.77 12.09
N ALA A 19 -1.67 -4.23 13.35
CA ALA A 19 -1.58 -3.35 14.51
C ALA A 19 -0.23 -2.63 14.56
N LEU A 20 0.87 -3.36 14.35
CA LEU A 20 2.20 -2.78 14.33
C LEU A 20 2.35 -1.74 13.21
N ALA A 21 1.90 -2.05 12.00
CA ALA A 21 1.96 -1.12 10.87
C ALA A 21 1.24 0.20 11.20
N ALA A 22 0.03 0.12 11.77
CA ALA A 22 -0.74 1.30 12.17
C ALA A 22 -0.02 2.14 13.23
N GLU A 23 0.63 1.52 14.22
CA GLU A 23 1.42 2.20 15.24
C GLU A 23 2.60 3.00 14.65
N TYR A 24 3.19 2.50 13.56
CA TYR A 24 4.27 3.19 12.84
C TYR A 24 3.77 4.08 11.68
N GLY A 25 2.48 4.42 11.65
CA GLY A 25 1.91 5.36 10.68
C GLY A 25 1.67 4.78 9.27
N TRP A 26 1.75 3.47 9.11
CA TRP A 26 1.38 2.80 7.85
C TRP A 26 -0.12 2.51 7.83
N GLN A 27 -0.74 2.79 6.69
CA GLN A 27 -2.17 2.55 6.45
C GLN A 27 -2.38 1.49 5.39
N ARG A 28 -3.37 0.62 5.59
CA ARG A 28 -3.75 -0.41 4.62
C ARG A 28 -4.42 0.23 3.41
N VAL A 29 -4.04 -0.19 2.21
CA VAL A 29 -4.72 0.23 0.98
C VAL A 29 -5.91 -0.68 0.70
N ALA A 30 -7.04 -0.10 0.29
CA ALA A 30 -8.22 -0.86 -0.09
C ALA A 30 -7.95 -1.67 -1.37
N ALA A 31 -8.60 -2.83 -1.47
CA ALA A 31 -8.60 -3.57 -2.73
C ALA A 31 -9.22 -2.72 -3.85
N SER A 32 -8.72 -2.88 -5.07
CA SER A 32 -9.31 -2.26 -6.25
C SER A 32 -10.67 -2.90 -6.58
N ASP A 33 -11.59 -2.15 -7.17
CA ASP A 33 -12.96 -2.62 -7.48
C ASP A 33 -13.00 -3.84 -8.40
N ASN A 34 -11.93 -4.09 -9.17
CA ASN A 34 -11.80 -5.19 -10.10
C ASN A 34 -11.09 -6.44 -9.51
N TRP A 35 -10.85 -6.50 -8.20
CA TRP A 35 -10.06 -7.57 -7.56
C TRP A 35 -10.56 -9.00 -7.86
N ARG A 36 -11.85 -9.17 -8.17
CA ARG A 36 -12.47 -10.46 -8.50
C ARG A 36 -11.99 -11.01 -9.84
N THR A 37 -11.62 -10.14 -10.77
CA THR A 37 -11.16 -10.50 -12.13
C THR A 37 -9.69 -10.18 -12.35
N TYR A 38 -9.08 -9.36 -11.47
CA TYR A 38 -7.69 -8.96 -11.53
C TYR A 38 -6.99 -9.23 -10.19
N PHE A 39 -6.18 -10.30 -10.13
CA PHE A 39 -5.57 -10.79 -8.89
C PHE A 39 -4.71 -9.73 -8.17
N ALA A 40 -3.94 -8.93 -8.90
CA ALA A 40 -3.14 -7.87 -8.29
C ALA A 40 -4.00 -6.73 -7.68
N GLY A 41 -5.26 -6.61 -8.11
CA GLY A 41 -6.24 -5.70 -7.52
C GLY A 41 -6.66 -6.07 -6.10
N ILE A 42 -6.34 -7.27 -5.61
CA ILE A 42 -6.64 -7.67 -4.22
C ILE A 42 -5.87 -6.82 -3.20
N GLN A 43 -4.64 -6.41 -3.53
CA GLN A 43 -3.80 -5.52 -2.73
C GLN A 43 -3.66 -5.91 -1.24
N PHE A 44 -3.79 -7.19 -0.88
CA PHE A 44 -3.82 -7.61 0.53
C PHE A 44 -2.51 -7.30 1.29
N TRP A 45 -1.41 -7.15 0.57
CA TRP A 45 -0.07 -6.86 1.08
C TRP A 45 0.28 -5.36 1.07
N ARG A 46 -0.56 -4.49 0.50
CA ARG A 46 -0.20 -3.10 0.24
C ARG A 46 -0.51 -2.20 1.45
N PHE A 47 0.53 -1.56 1.95
CA PHE A 47 0.47 -0.53 2.98
C PHE A 47 1.24 0.70 2.51
N GLU A 48 0.77 1.88 2.89
CA GLU A 48 1.38 3.17 2.54
C GLU A 48 1.60 3.97 3.82
N ASN A 49 2.81 4.51 3.99
CA ASN A 49 3.09 5.56 4.95
C ASN A 49 3.28 6.86 4.17
N ARG A 50 2.31 7.75 4.29
CA ARG A 50 2.28 9.00 3.52
C ARG A 50 3.00 10.14 4.22
N GLN A 51 3.35 9.99 5.50
CA GLN A 51 3.95 11.04 6.31
C GLN A 51 3.20 12.38 6.16
N ASP A 52 1.86 12.32 6.10
CA ASP A 52 0.95 13.44 5.87
C ASP A 52 1.09 14.18 4.53
N LEU A 53 1.74 13.57 3.55
CA LEU A 53 1.89 14.12 2.20
C LEU A 53 0.89 13.49 1.24
N SER A 54 0.29 14.32 0.38
CA SER A 54 -0.29 13.85 -0.86
C SER A 54 0.81 13.33 -1.80
N TRP A 55 0.41 12.53 -2.78
CA TRP A 55 1.36 12.01 -3.78
C TRP A 55 2.10 13.14 -4.53
N PRO A 56 1.44 14.22 -4.99
CA PRO A 56 2.15 15.34 -5.61
C PRO A 56 3.15 16.02 -4.67
N GLU A 57 2.81 16.21 -3.39
CA GLU A 57 3.72 16.78 -2.39
C GLU A 57 4.94 15.89 -2.16
N ALA A 58 4.75 14.57 -2.09
CA ALA A 58 5.85 13.62 -1.95
C ALA A 58 6.79 13.62 -3.17
N MET A 59 6.25 13.66 -4.39
CA MET A 59 7.05 13.66 -5.61
C MET A 59 7.90 14.93 -5.77
N ARG A 60 7.39 16.09 -5.34
CA ARG A 60 8.12 17.37 -5.32
C ARG A 60 9.34 17.36 -4.42
N GLN A 61 9.44 16.44 -3.46
CA GLN A 61 10.65 16.30 -2.62
C GLN A 61 11.78 15.55 -3.33
N LEU A 62 11.46 14.78 -4.37
CA LEU A 62 12.40 13.91 -5.08
C LEU A 62 12.79 14.47 -6.45
N TYR A 63 11.88 15.17 -7.11
CA TYR A 63 12.02 15.61 -8.49
C TYR A 63 11.64 17.07 -8.65
N ASP A 64 12.35 17.76 -9.56
CA ASP A 64 11.92 19.06 -10.03
C ASP A 64 10.67 18.96 -10.93
N GLU A 65 10.01 20.10 -11.10
CA GLU A 65 8.77 20.21 -11.87
C GLU A 65 8.96 19.86 -13.36
N GLY A 66 10.13 20.14 -13.93
CA GLY A 66 10.46 19.81 -15.31
C GLY A 66 10.52 18.30 -15.53
N ALA A 67 11.16 17.57 -14.63
CA ALA A 67 11.23 16.11 -14.63
C ALA A 67 9.85 15.47 -14.47
N LEU A 68 9.03 15.99 -13.55
CA LEU A 68 7.67 15.51 -13.33
C LEU A 68 6.77 15.74 -14.55
N THR A 69 6.84 16.94 -15.14
CA THR A 69 6.08 17.29 -16.34
C THR A 69 6.50 16.46 -17.55
N ALA A 70 7.80 16.22 -17.72
CA ALA A 70 8.31 15.38 -18.80
C ALA A 70 7.86 13.91 -18.67
N ALA A 71 7.79 13.38 -17.45
CA ALA A 71 7.45 11.98 -17.21
C ALA A 71 5.94 11.71 -17.18
N LEU A 72 5.14 12.66 -16.66
CA LEU A 72 3.73 12.45 -16.30
C LEU A 72 2.77 13.35 -17.09
N GLY A 73 3.28 14.30 -17.87
CA GLY A 73 2.50 15.32 -18.58
C GLY A 73 2.15 16.53 -17.71
N GLU A 74 1.54 17.56 -18.29
CA GLU A 74 1.34 18.87 -17.63
C GLU A 74 0.34 18.92 -16.46
N LYS A 75 -0.42 17.85 -16.21
CA LYS A 75 -1.51 17.82 -15.19
C LYS A 75 -1.26 16.79 -14.09
N TRP A 76 0.00 16.58 -13.74
CA TRP A 76 0.41 15.54 -12.79
C TRP A 76 0.07 15.86 -11.33
N ASP A 77 -0.28 17.10 -11.01
CA ASP A 77 -0.59 17.58 -9.67
C ASP A 77 -2.08 17.84 -9.41
N GLN A 78 -2.94 17.46 -10.36
CA GLN A 78 -4.41 17.61 -10.31
C GLN A 78 -5.12 16.40 -9.72
#